data_AF-A0A3C0UB17-F1
#
_entry.id   AF-A0A3C0UB17-F1
#
_cell.length_a   1.000
_cell.length_b   1.000
_cell.length_c   1.000
_cell.angle_alpha   90.00
_cell.angle_beta   90.00
_cell.angle_gamma   90.00
#
_symmetry.space_group_name_H-M   'P 1'
#
loop_
_entity.id
_entity.type
_entity.pdbx_description
1 polymer ?
#
loop_
_entity_poly.entity_id
_entity_poly.type
_entity_poly.pdbx_seq_one_letter_code
_entity_poly.pdbx_strand_id
1 'polypeptide(L)'
;AIAMIEAGAGKNAWHLIYDEGQTKPDEEVVAAGLEAAKPFIKVICEAQSELKQKAAKETKEFQLFPEYTEDLYNRIDEIAHADLNEALSIAEKLPRQDRIHEIKENVKATLAEEFTDMDDAEKDKEIGNAFKELQRQIVRRRILTEDYRIDGRGLRDIRTLSAEVDIVPRVHGSALFQRGETQILGVTT
;
A
#
# COMPACT_ATOMS: atom_id res chain seq x y z
N ALA A 1 10.89 -2.48 15.43
CA ALA A 1 10.90 -1.02 15.26
C ALA A 1 10.79 -0.73 13.76
N ILE A 2 9.74 -0.01 13.33
CA ILE A 2 9.67 0.50 11.97
C ILE A 2 10.34 1.88 12.03
N ALA A 3 11.52 1.99 11.44
CA ALA A 3 12.20 3.28 11.30
C ALA A 3 11.80 3.87 9.94
N MET A 4 11.18 5.05 9.95
CA MET A 4 11.04 5.88 8.76
C MET A 4 12.18 6.90 8.81
N ILE A 5 13.09 6.82 7.85
CA ILE A 5 14.24 7.72 7.73
C ILE A 5 14.07 8.47 6.41
N GLU A 6 13.78 9.77 6.52
CA GLU A 6 13.72 10.67 5.38
C GLU A 6 15.10 11.31 5.20
N ALA A 7 15.86 10.85 4.21
CA ALA A 7 17.11 11.45 3.82
C ALA A 7 16.83 12.60 2.83
N GLY A 8 16.51 13.77 3.37
CA GLY A 8 16.41 15.00 2.59
C GLY A 8 17.81 15.53 2.27
N ALA A 9 18.07 15.87 1.00
CA ALA A 9 19.25 16.64 0.65
C ALA A 9 19.13 18.03 1.32
N GLY A 10 20.15 18.42 2.11
CA GLY A 10 20.17 19.74 2.74
C GLY A 10 20.13 20.87 1.70
N LYS A 11 19.77 22.09 2.12
CA LYS A 11 19.61 23.26 1.22
C LYS A 11 20.82 23.52 0.30
N ASN A 12 22.02 23.12 0.72
CA ASN A 12 23.27 23.35 -0.01
C ASN A 12 23.79 22.12 -0.77
N ALA A 13 23.03 21.01 -0.81
CA ALA A 13 23.52 19.76 -1.40
C ALA A 13 23.98 19.91 -2.85
N TRP A 14 23.30 20.78 -3.62
CA TRP A 14 23.69 21.07 -5.00
C TRP A 14 25.06 21.75 -5.07
N HIS A 15 25.29 22.81 -4.28
CA HIS A 15 26.57 23.50 -4.20
C HIS A 15 27.69 22.56 -3.74
N LEU A 16 27.42 21.78 -2.69
CA LEU A 16 28.40 20.84 -2.14
C LEU A 16 28.84 19.79 -3.17
N ILE A 17 27.90 19.23 -3.94
CA ILE A 17 28.20 18.19 -4.93
C ILE A 17 28.86 18.76 -6.19
N TYR A 18 28.28 19.83 -6.75
CA TYR A 18 28.68 20.32 -8.07
C TYR A 18 29.78 21.39 -8.03
N ASP A 19 29.85 22.20 -6.96
CA ASP A 19 30.81 23.31 -6.86
C ASP A 19 31.98 22.97 -5.91
N GLU A 20 31.74 22.17 -4.87
CA GLU A 20 32.78 21.75 -3.91
C GLU A 20 33.25 20.30 -4.11
N GLY A 21 32.67 19.56 -5.05
CA GLY A 21 33.10 18.21 -5.44
C GLY A 21 32.83 17.12 -4.41
N GLN A 22 31.88 17.32 -3.49
CA GLN A 22 31.46 16.29 -2.53
C GLN A 22 30.81 15.10 -3.26
N THR A 23 31.11 13.90 -2.79
CA THR A 23 30.54 12.67 -3.36
C THR A 23 29.07 12.57 -3.01
N LYS A 24 28.21 12.48 -4.03
CA LYS A 24 26.80 12.12 -3.84
C LYS A 24 26.71 10.72 -3.22
N PRO A 25 25.92 10.51 -2.14
CA PRO A 25 25.73 9.18 -1.59
C PRO A 25 25.02 8.27 -2.59
N ASP A 26 25.51 7.04 -2.72
CA ASP A 26 24.88 5.95 -3.45
C ASP A 26 24.03 5.08 -2.50
N GLU A 27 23.38 4.06 -3.05
CA GLU A 27 22.54 3.14 -2.30
C GLU A 27 23.32 2.38 -1.21
N GLU A 28 24.61 2.09 -1.43
CA GLU A 28 25.46 1.40 -0.45
C GLU A 28 25.73 2.28 0.76
N VAL A 29 26.09 3.55 0.54
CA VAL A 29 26.30 4.54 1.62
C VAL A 29 25.02 4.73 2.43
N VAL A 30 23.86 4.84 1.77
CA VAL A 30 22.58 4.97 2.47
C VAL A 30 22.28 3.71 3.29
N ALA A 31 22.44 2.52 2.72
CA ALA A 31 22.23 1.26 3.43
C ALA A 31 23.17 1.10 4.62
N ALA A 32 24.45 1.42 4.46
CA ALA A 32 25.44 1.40 5.54
C ALA A 32 25.08 2.40 6.66
N GLY A 33 24.58 3.59 6.31
CA GLY A 33 24.08 4.55 7.29
C GLY A 33 22.92 4.00 8.12
N LEU A 34 21.99 3.27 7.51
CA LEU A 34 20.90 2.59 8.22
C LEU A 34 21.44 1.54 9.20
N GLU A 35 22.40 0.72 8.79
CA GLU A 35 23.04 -0.27 9.68
C GLU A 35 23.80 0.40 10.83
N ALA A 36 24.53 1.48 10.55
CA ALA A 36 25.29 2.24 11.55
C ALA A 36 24.38 2.90 12.60
N ALA A 37 23.13 3.22 12.25
CA ALA A 37 22.15 3.77 13.20
C ALA A 37 21.58 2.72 14.17
N LYS A 38 21.51 1.44 13.76
CA LYS A 38 20.85 0.38 14.56
C LYS A 38 21.45 0.17 15.95
N PRO A 39 22.78 0.18 16.17
CA PRO A 39 23.36 0.06 17.52
C PRO A 39 22.87 1.14 18.48
N PHE A 40 22.74 2.39 18.02
CA PHE A 40 22.25 3.49 18.86
C PHE A 40 20.75 3.36 19.16
N ILE A 41 19.96 2.96 18.17
CA ILE A 41 18.53 2.66 18.36
C ILE A 41 18.37 1.53 19.38
N LYS A 42 19.21 0.50 19.31
CA LYS A 42 19.21 -0.63 20.26
C LYS A 42 19.43 -0.15 21.70
N VAL A 43 20.41 0.72 21.94
CA VAL A 43 20.65 1.30 23.28
C VAL A 43 19.40 2.00 23.81
N ILE A 44 18.69 2.77 22.96
CA ILE A 44 17.46 3.45 23.36
C ILE A 44 16.34 2.44 23.67
N CYS A 45 16.17 1.41 22.84
CA CYS A 45 15.18 0.36 23.07
C CYS A 45 15.46 -0.46 24.35
N GLU A 46 16.73 -0.71 24.66
CA GLU A 46 17.15 -1.37 25.91
C GLU A 46 16.84 -0.49 27.12
N ALA A 47 17.18 0.80 27.07
CA ALA A 47 16.83 1.75 28.13
C ALA A 47 15.30 1.85 28.35
N GLN A 48 14.50 1.86 27.27
CA GLN A 48 13.03 1.82 27.37
C GLN A 48 12.53 0.51 27.99
N SER A 49 13.14 -0.62 27.63
CA SER A 49 12.83 -1.93 28.20
C SER A 49 13.15 -1.99 29.70
N GLU A 50 14.30 -1.45 30.12
CA GLU A 50 14.68 -1.35 31.54
C GLU A 50 13.72 -0.44 32.32
N LEU A 51 13.32 0.69 31.75
CA LEU A 51 12.36 1.59 32.37
C LEU A 51 10.99 0.90 32.52
N LYS A 52 10.55 0.16 31.50
CA LYS A 52 9.32 -0.66 31.55
C LYS A 52 9.37 -1.65 32.72
N GLN A 53 10.48 -2.33 32.96
CA GLN A 53 10.59 -3.27 34.09
C GLN A 53 10.42 -2.60 35.45
N LYS A 54 10.83 -1.33 35.59
CA LYS A 54 10.80 -0.59 36.86
C LYS A 54 9.49 0.16 37.11
N ALA A 55 8.84 0.63 36.05
CA ALA A 55 7.76 1.61 36.15
C ALA A 55 6.60 1.37 35.17
N ALA A 56 6.49 0.17 34.58
CA ALA A 56 5.34 -0.15 33.74
C ALA A 56 4.04 -0.15 34.55
N LYS A 57 3.00 0.40 33.93
CA LYS A 57 1.63 0.20 34.37
C LYS A 57 1.19 -1.21 34.01
N GLU A 58 0.17 -1.70 34.71
CA GLU A 58 -0.45 -2.98 34.40
C GLU A 58 -0.94 -3.01 32.94
N THR A 59 -0.59 -4.08 32.24
CA THR A 59 -1.06 -4.33 30.88
C THR A 59 -2.54 -4.68 30.94
N LYS A 60 -3.34 -4.05 30.08
CA LYS A 60 -4.74 -4.41 29.94
C LYS A 60 -4.86 -5.55 28.94
N GLU A 61 -5.67 -6.54 29.28
CA GLU A 61 -6.12 -7.50 28.29
C GLU A 61 -6.99 -6.78 27.26
N PHE A 62 -6.62 -6.92 26.00
CA PHE A 62 -7.39 -6.40 24.88
C PHE A 62 -7.99 -7.58 24.14
N GLN A 63 -9.31 -7.69 24.19
CA GLN A 63 -10.01 -8.71 23.43
C GLN A 63 -9.87 -8.40 21.93
N LEU A 64 -9.35 -9.38 21.19
CA LEU A 64 -9.30 -9.30 19.74
C LEU A 64 -10.68 -9.67 19.20
N PHE A 65 -11.23 -8.77 18.38
CA PHE A 65 -12.43 -9.02 17.61
C PHE A 65 -11.99 -9.23 16.16
N PRO A 66 -12.08 -10.47 15.64
CA PRO A 66 -11.81 -10.75 14.23
C PRO A 66 -12.64 -9.82 13.34
N GLU A 67 -12.10 -9.41 12.20
CA GLU A 67 -12.80 -8.53 11.27
C GLU A 67 -13.92 -9.24 10.49
N TYR A 68 -13.93 -10.58 10.54
CA TYR A 68 -14.89 -11.50 9.94
C TYR A 68 -14.69 -12.91 10.52
N THR A 69 -15.71 -13.76 10.44
CA THR A 69 -15.61 -15.19 10.78
C THR A 69 -14.98 -16.02 9.66
N GLU A 70 -14.33 -17.14 10.01
CA GLU A 70 -13.70 -18.04 9.05
C GLU A 70 -14.73 -18.70 8.11
N ASP A 71 -15.89 -19.08 8.65
CA ASP A 71 -16.99 -19.66 7.87
C ASP A 71 -17.51 -18.66 6.81
N LEU A 72 -17.68 -17.39 7.18
CA LEU A 72 -18.08 -16.34 6.24
C LEU A 72 -17.01 -16.14 5.15
N TYR A 73 -15.74 -16.11 5.53
CA TYR A 73 -14.64 -15.98 4.56
C TYR A 73 -14.65 -17.14 3.56
N ASN A 74 -14.73 -18.39 4.04
CA ASN A 74 -14.74 -19.58 3.19
C ASN A 74 -15.94 -19.57 2.25
N ARG A 75 -17.10 -19.15 2.74
CA ARG A 75 -18.30 -19.02 1.91
C ARG A 75 -18.14 -17.96 0.81
N ILE A 76 -17.54 -16.81 1.14
CA ILE A 76 -17.25 -15.76 0.15
C ILE A 76 -16.21 -16.26 -0.88
N ASP A 77 -15.20 -17.01 -0.44
CA ASP A 77 -14.21 -17.63 -1.32
C ASP A 77 -14.88 -18.55 -2.33
N GLU A 78 -15.75 -19.47 -1.88
CA GLU A 78 -16.51 -20.35 -2.77
C GLU A 78 -17.33 -19.60 -3.83
N ILE A 79 -17.99 -18.50 -3.44
CA ILE A 79 -18.88 -17.75 -4.32
C ILE A 79 -18.08 -16.88 -5.31
N ALA A 80 -17.04 -16.22 -4.84
CA ALA A 80 -16.43 -15.09 -5.55
C ALA A 80 -15.03 -15.37 -6.11
N HIS A 81 -14.35 -16.44 -5.73
CA HIS A 81 -12.92 -16.62 -6.04
C HIS A 81 -12.64 -16.57 -7.55
N ALA A 82 -13.38 -17.33 -8.35
CA ALA A 82 -13.17 -17.41 -9.80
C ALA A 82 -13.41 -16.05 -10.47
N ASP A 83 -14.55 -15.43 -10.18
CA ASP A 83 -14.95 -14.13 -10.73
C ASP A 83 -13.99 -13.01 -10.31
N LEU A 84 -13.58 -12.97 -9.04
CA LEU A 84 -12.59 -12.01 -8.55
C LEU A 84 -11.23 -12.22 -9.21
N ASN A 85 -10.82 -13.47 -9.36
CA ASN A 85 -9.56 -13.80 -10.02
C ASN A 85 -9.58 -13.28 -11.47
N GLU A 86 -10.67 -13.47 -12.22
CA GLU A 86 -10.81 -12.89 -13.56
C GLU A 86 -10.82 -11.36 -13.53
N ALA A 87 -11.63 -10.75 -12.66
CA ALA A 87 -11.75 -9.29 -12.56
C ALA A 87 -10.41 -8.62 -12.22
N LEU A 88 -9.60 -9.24 -11.36
CA LEU A 88 -8.27 -8.75 -10.99
C LEU A 88 -7.22 -8.92 -12.11
N SER A 89 -7.56 -9.58 -13.22
CA SER A 89 -6.73 -9.59 -14.43
C SER A 89 -7.01 -8.42 -15.37
N ILE A 90 -8.10 -7.68 -15.17
CA ILE A 90 -8.44 -6.50 -15.97
C ILE A 90 -7.41 -5.41 -15.68
N ALA A 91 -6.66 -4.97 -16.71
CA ALA A 91 -5.57 -4.02 -16.53
C ALA A 91 -6.06 -2.61 -16.18
N GLU A 92 -7.08 -2.15 -16.90
CA GLU A 92 -7.68 -0.82 -16.77
C GLU A 92 -8.42 -0.66 -15.43
N LYS A 93 -8.17 0.45 -14.73
CA LYS A 93 -8.69 0.62 -13.37
C LYS A 93 -10.21 0.73 -13.30
N LEU A 94 -10.84 1.55 -14.15
CA LEU A 94 -12.29 1.79 -14.06
C LEU A 94 -13.08 0.51 -14.35
N PRO A 95 -12.85 -0.21 -15.47
CA PRO A 95 -13.57 -1.46 -15.73
C PRO A 95 -13.32 -2.52 -14.66
N ARG A 96 -12.09 -2.58 -14.12
CA ARG A 96 -11.77 -3.47 -12.99
C ARG A 96 -12.58 -3.10 -11.74
N GLN A 97 -12.68 -1.82 -11.41
CA GLN A 97 -13.43 -1.35 -10.24
C GLN A 97 -14.92 -1.65 -10.37
N ASP A 98 -15.50 -1.42 -11.55
CA ASP A 98 -16.89 -1.70 -11.84
C ASP A 98 -17.18 -3.20 -11.71
N ARG A 99 -16.35 -4.05 -12.32
CA ARG A 99 -16.48 -5.51 -12.21
C ARG A 99 -16.34 -6.02 -10.77
N ILE A 100 -15.38 -5.51 -10.00
CA ILE A 100 -15.22 -5.88 -8.59
C ILE A 100 -16.45 -5.45 -7.77
N HIS A 101 -17.04 -4.29 -8.08
CA HIS A 101 -18.25 -3.82 -7.41
C HIS A 101 -19.45 -4.73 -7.70
N GLU A 102 -19.67 -5.10 -8.96
CA GLU A 102 -20.72 -6.05 -9.34
C GLU A 102 -20.59 -7.38 -8.58
N ILE A 103 -19.37 -7.95 -8.54
CA ILE A 103 -19.12 -9.21 -7.82
C ILE A 103 -19.44 -9.05 -6.34
N LYS A 104 -19.07 -7.92 -5.73
CA LYS A 104 -19.36 -7.66 -4.32
C LYS A 104 -20.86 -7.58 -4.04
N GLU A 105 -21.62 -6.92 -4.90
CA GLU A 105 -23.09 -6.83 -4.74
C GLU A 105 -23.75 -8.19 -4.97
N ASN A 106 -23.24 -9.01 -5.90
CA ASN A 106 -23.69 -10.39 -6.07
C ASN A 106 -23.44 -11.23 -4.81
N VAL A 107 -22.25 -11.14 -4.20
CA VAL A 107 -21.92 -11.83 -2.95
C VAL A 107 -22.89 -11.44 -1.84
N LYS A 108 -23.17 -10.14 -1.66
CA LYS A 108 -24.15 -9.68 -0.67
C LYS A 108 -25.54 -10.25 -0.94
N ALA A 109 -25.99 -10.24 -2.19
CA ALA A 109 -27.29 -10.77 -2.57
C ALA A 109 -27.38 -12.29 -2.31
N THR A 110 -26.35 -13.06 -2.62
CA THR A 110 -26.29 -14.51 -2.36
C THR A 110 -26.30 -14.81 -0.85
N LEU A 111 -25.58 -14.02 -0.06
CA LEU A 111 -25.50 -14.21 1.38
C LEU A 111 -26.67 -13.58 2.15
N ALA A 112 -27.62 -12.93 1.50
CA ALA A 112 -28.71 -12.20 2.17
C ALA A 112 -29.51 -13.10 3.12
N GLU A 113 -29.77 -14.34 2.73
CA GLU A 113 -30.53 -15.34 3.51
C GLU A 113 -29.65 -16.26 4.38
N GLU A 114 -28.32 -16.12 4.31
CA GLU A 114 -27.35 -16.85 5.14
C GLU A 114 -26.90 -15.99 6.34
N PHE A 115 -26.28 -16.57 7.39
CA PHE A 115 -25.74 -15.81 8.53
C PHE A 115 -26.74 -14.82 9.18
N THR A 116 -28.01 -15.22 9.32
CA THR A 116 -29.10 -14.38 9.84
C THR A 116 -29.02 -14.10 11.35
N ASP A 117 -28.08 -14.72 12.05
CA ASP A 117 -27.85 -14.54 13.49
C ASP A 117 -27.06 -13.25 13.79
N MET A 118 -26.54 -12.59 12.76
CA MET A 118 -25.78 -11.33 12.85
C MET A 118 -26.69 -10.13 12.58
N ASP A 119 -26.39 -8.98 13.21
CA ASP A 119 -26.99 -7.71 12.82
C ASP A 119 -26.60 -7.37 11.36
N ASP A 120 -27.54 -6.82 10.59
CA ASP A 120 -27.34 -6.53 9.16
C ASP A 120 -26.13 -5.61 8.92
N ALA A 121 -25.90 -4.61 9.77
CA ALA A 121 -24.78 -3.69 9.62
C ALA A 121 -23.44 -4.35 9.96
N GLU A 122 -23.43 -5.28 10.93
CA GLU A 122 -22.25 -6.08 11.27
C GLU A 122 -21.92 -7.07 10.16
N LYS A 123 -22.92 -7.77 9.64
CA LYS A 123 -22.80 -8.69 8.51
C LYS A 123 -22.25 -7.99 7.26
N ASP A 124 -22.79 -6.83 6.89
CA ASP A 124 -22.31 -6.06 5.74
C ASP A 124 -20.84 -5.63 5.89
N LYS A 125 -20.45 -5.27 7.12
CA LYS A 125 -19.06 -4.91 7.45
C LYS A 125 -18.14 -6.11 7.34
N GLU A 126 -18.51 -7.26 7.92
CA GLU A 126 -17.71 -8.49 7.86
C GLU A 126 -17.58 -9.00 6.41
N ILE A 127 -18.67 -9.01 5.63
CA ILE A 127 -18.62 -9.33 4.19
C ILE A 127 -17.64 -8.40 3.48
N GLY A 128 -17.71 -7.10 3.77
CA GLY A 128 -16.80 -6.11 3.20
C GLY A 128 -15.33 -6.35 3.53
N ASN A 129 -15.02 -6.82 4.75
CA ASN A 129 -13.66 -7.12 5.19
C ASN A 129 -13.15 -8.44 4.61
N ALA A 130 -13.95 -9.51 4.69
CA ALA A 130 -13.61 -10.82 4.14
C ALA A 130 -13.39 -10.75 2.62
N PHE A 131 -14.24 -10.03 1.89
CA PHE A 131 -14.09 -9.82 0.45
C PHE A 131 -12.78 -9.06 0.10
N LYS A 132 -12.43 -8.03 0.88
CA LYS A 132 -11.16 -7.31 0.72
C LYS A 132 -9.96 -8.20 1.02
N GLU A 133 -10.06 -9.05 2.04
CA GLU A 133 -9.01 -10.02 2.36
C GLU A 133 -8.83 -11.00 1.21
N LEU A 134 -9.91 -11.56 0.66
CA LEU A 134 -9.86 -12.46 -0.49
C LEU A 134 -9.16 -11.80 -1.69
N GLN A 135 -9.56 -10.56 -2.01
CA GLN A 135 -8.88 -9.76 -3.04
C GLN A 135 -7.38 -9.62 -2.74
N ARG A 136 -7.01 -9.34 -1.49
CA ARG A 136 -5.61 -9.22 -1.05
C ARG A 136 -4.84 -10.53 -1.25
N GLN A 137 -5.44 -11.66 -0.90
CA GLN A 137 -4.82 -12.98 -1.03
C GLN A 137 -4.61 -13.36 -2.50
N ILE A 138 -5.61 -13.15 -3.36
CA ILE A 138 -5.50 -13.41 -4.80
C ILE A 138 -4.36 -12.60 -5.42
N VAL A 139 -4.32 -11.28 -5.18
CA VAL A 139 -3.29 -10.40 -5.74
C VAL A 139 -1.90 -10.79 -5.23
N ARG A 140 -1.74 -11.06 -3.93
CA ARG A 140 -0.45 -11.45 -3.37
C ARG A 140 0.03 -12.79 -3.92
N ARG A 141 -0.87 -13.78 -4.02
CA ARG A 141 -0.53 -15.09 -4.56
C ARG A 141 0.00 -14.94 -5.98
N ARG A 142 -0.72 -14.25 -6.87
CA ARG A 142 -0.29 -14.02 -8.25
C ARG A 142 1.08 -13.36 -8.35
N ILE A 143 1.32 -12.29 -7.58
CA ILE A 143 2.62 -11.61 -7.58
C ILE A 143 3.74 -12.57 -7.14
N LEU A 144 3.49 -13.46 -6.18
CA LEU A 144 4.47 -14.39 -5.65
C LEU A 144 4.68 -15.65 -6.52
N THR A 145 3.67 -16.08 -7.28
CA THR A 145 3.72 -17.35 -8.03
C THR A 145 3.85 -17.17 -9.54
N GLU A 146 3.38 -16.05 -10.08
CA GLU A 146 3.30 -15.79 -11.53
C GLU A 146 4.13 -14.57 -11.97
N ASP A 147 4.78 -13.88 -11.03
CA ASP A 147 5.54 -12.62 -11.25
C ASP A 147 4.75 -11.54 -12.00
N TYR A 148 3.42 -11.63 -11.94
CA TYR A 148 2.48 -10.84 -12.72
C TYR A 148 1.71 -9.87 -11.83
N ARG A 149 1.68 -8.60 -12.23
CA ARG A 149 0.96 -7.53 -11.51
C ARG A 149 -0.43 -7.33 -12.11
N ILE A 150 -1.32 -6.76 -11.30
CA ILE A 150 -2.73 -6.48 -11.64
C ILE A 150 -2.95 -5.69 -12.94
N ASP A 151 -1.94 -4.94 -13.40
CA ASP A 151 -1.98 -4.11 -14.60
C ASP A 151 -1.15 -4.65 -15.77
N GLY A 152 -0.81 -5.94 -15.75
CA GLY A 152 -0.12 -6.60 -16.87
C GLY A 152 1.40 -6.51 -16.84
N ARG A 153 1.97 -5.80 -15.86
CA ARG A 153 3.40 -5.55 -15.78
C ARG A 153 4.15 -6.64 -15.05
N GLY A 154 5.40 -6.87 -15.44
CA GLY A 154 6.37 -7.60 -14.63
C GLY A 154 6.79 -6.81 -13.39
N LEU A 155 7.48 -7.49 -12.47
CA LEU A 155 7.89 -6.92 -11.18
C LEU A 155 8.78 -5.67 -11.32
N ARG A 156 9.60 -5.61 -12.39
CA ARG A 156 10.56 -4.52 -12.63
C ARG A 156 10.04 -3.46 -13.61
N ASP A 157 8.91 -3.70 -14.26
CA ASP A 157 8.41 -2.81 -15.29
C ASP A 157 7.77 -1.57 -14.69
N ILE A 158 8.11 -0.40 -15.24
CA ILE A 158 7.46 0.87 -14.92
C ILE A 158 6.29 1.12 -15.87
N ARG A 159 5.30 1.91 -15.43
CA ARG A 159 4.19 2.33 -16.31
C ARG A 159 4.72 3.32 -17.35
N THR A 160 4.03 3.41 -18.49
CA THR A 160 4.29 4.39 -19.54
C THR A 160 4.41 5.79 -18.96
N LEU A 161 5.43 6.52 -19.44
CA LEU A 161 5.74 7.88 -19.03
C LEU A 161 5.46 8.84 -20.18
N SER A 162 4.83 9.98 -19.88
CA SER A 162 4.81 11.14 -20.76
C SER A 162 5.07 12.41 -19.94
N ALA A 163 5.73 13.37 -20.58
CA ALA A 163 6.08 14.64 -19.97
C ALA A 163 5.97 15.74 -21.03
N GLU A 164 5.23 16.79 -20.71
CA GLU A 164 5.08 17.99 -21.53
C GLU A 164 5.36 19.22 -20.67
N VAL A 165 5.96 20.25 -21.27
CA VAL A 165 6.24 21.53 -20.64
C VAL A 165 5.58 22.65 -21.42
N ASP A 166 5.37 23.79 -20.79
CA ASP A 166 4.83 25.00 -21.42
C ASP A 166 3.42 24.83 -22.02
N ILE A 167 2.59 24.06 -21.32
CA ILE A 167 1.21 23.73 -21.72
C ILE A 167 0.18 24.78 -21.28
N VAL A 168 0.53 25.66 -20.34
CA VAL A 168 -0.35 26.74 -19.83
C VAL A 168 0.20 28.11 -20.26
N PRO A 169 -0.47 28.86 -21.15
CA PRO A 169 0.12 30.03 -21.82
C PRO A 169 0.45 31.28 -20.97
N ARG A 170 0.03 31.37 -19.70
CA ARG A 170 0.11 32.60 -18.88
C ARG A 170 0.88 32.47 -17.57
N VAL A 171 1.59 31.37 -17.37
CA VAL A 171 2.33 31.11 -16.12
C VAL A 171 3.84 31.17 -16.39
N HIS A 172 4.66 31.38 -15.35
CA HIS A 172 6.13 31.42 -15.51
C HIS A 172 6.69 30.05 -15.93
N GLY A 173 6.06 28.96 -15.47
CA GLY A 173 6.36 27.61 -15.93
C GLY A 173 5.18 26.67 -15.72
N SER A 174 5.02 25.70 -16.63
CA SER A 174 4.05 24.62 -16.48
C SER A 174 4.64 23.28 -16.95
N ALA A 175 4.21 22.20 -16.31
CA ALA A 175 4.56 20.84 -16.70
C ALA A 175 3.40 19.87 -16.46
N LEU A 176 3.09 19.05 -17.46
CA LEU A 176 2.20 17.90 -17.33
C LEU A 176 3.05 16.64 -17.29
N PHE A 177 3.04 15.94 -16.17
CA PHE A 177 3.71 14.66 -16.04
C PHE A 177 2.69 13.56 -15.82
N GLN A 178 2.80 12.48 -16.59
CA GLN A 178 1.93 11.33 -16.47
C GLN A 178 2.74 10.04 -16.39
N ARG A 179 2.35 9.19 -15.43
CA ARG A 179 2.88 7.84 -15.24
C ARG A 179 1.71 6.86 -15.16
N GLY A 180 1.43 6.18 -16.27
CA GLY A 180 0.22 5.37 -16.45
C GLY A 180 -1.05 6.20 -16.26
N GLU A 181 -1.95 5.73 -15.41
CA GLU A 181 -3.19 6.46 -15.08
C GLU A 181 -3.03 7.57 -14.01
N THR A 182 -1.80 7.84 -13.54
CA THR A 182 -1.54 8.93 -12.58
C THR A 182 -0.98 10.13 -13.34
N GLN A 183 -1.67 11.27 -13.27
CA GLN A 183 -1.29 12.51 -13.94
C GLN A 183 -1.18 13.65 -12.92
N ILE A 184 -0.19 14.54 -13.11
CA ILE A 184 0.00 15.75 -12.32
C ILE A 184 0.28 16.94 -13.25
N LEU A 185 -0.40 18.05 -12.98
CA LEU A 185 -0.14 19.36 -13.58
C LEU A 185 0.59 20.24 -12.55
N GLY A 186 1.87 20.52 -12.81
CA GLY A 186 2.67 21.47 -12.03
C GLY A 186 2.63 22.86 -12.66
N VAL A 187 2.51 23.89 -11.82
CA VAL A 187 2.60 25.30 -12.21
C VAL A 187 3.62 25.98 -11.31
N THR A 188 4.51 26.75 -11.92
CA THR A 188 5.47 27.62 -11.25
C THR A 188 5.08 29.07 -11.49
N THR A 189 5.09 29.84 -10.42
CA THR A 189 4.83 31.28 -10.40
C THR A 189 6.06 32.04 -9.96
#